data_AF-A0A6M3J374-F1
#
_entry.id   AF-A0A6M3J374-F1
#
_cell.length_a   1.000
_cell.length_b   1.000
_cell.length_c   1.000
_cell.angle_alpha   90.00
_cell.angle_beta   90.00
_cell.angle_gamma   90.00
#
_symmetry.space_group_name_H-M   'P 1'
#
loop_
_entity.id
_entity.type
_entity.pdbx_description
1 polymer ?
#
loop_
_entity_poly.entity_id
_entity_poly.type
_entity_poly.pdbx_seq_one_letter_code
_entity_poly.pdbx_strand_id
1 'polypeptide(L)'
;MPTGHCPHGEFDLMTGCKLCIESRLTGDDNHFEESPRSEVQPTPLPEPKTTITLRTGADVESMNWHEEALKALDYATSRKVTNPEEHAMASDDLSIISKLKKVMETRRKELLDPLKAQSDAIRETYTFLMGPVIEADQITRAKMTAYLTEQARIKAEQERINQQRLEAAEAEMKLKGELTAPVNLMEVQPDVKGVKTELGSSGLTDHWKAEVVDFIALPNEYKIPDTVLLNNTAKKYRDTKVIAGVRFYNEPFMSNRAR
;
A
#
# COMPACT_ATOMS: atom_id res chain seq x y z
N MET A 1 -16.98 36.72 13.55
CA MET A 1 -15.56 36.31 13.66
C MET A 1 -15.52 35.09 14.55
N PRO A 2 -14.71 34.07 14.26
CA PRO A 2 -14.69 32.86 15.06
C PRO A 2 -14.08 33.18 16.43
N THR A 3 -14.82 32.93 17.50
CA THR A 3 -14.38 33.16 18.88
C THR A 3 -13.93 31.86 19.54
N GLY A 4 -12.93 31.99 20.42
CA GLY A 4 -12.42 30.91 21.28
C GLY A 4 -12.65 31.24 22.75
N HIS A 5 -12.62 30.23 23.61
CA HIS A 5 -12.75 30.41 25.06
C HIS A 5 -11.49 29.91 25.78
N CYS A 6 -11.01 30.68 26.76
CA CYS A 6 -9.92 30.31 27.67
C CYS A 6 -10.31 30.69 29.12
N PRO A 7 -9.49 30.36 30.14
CA PRO A 7 -9.77 30.76 31.54
C PRO A 7 -9.88 32.27 31.74
N HIS A 8 -9.28 33.07 30.86
CA HIS A 8 -9.34 34.54 30.89
C HIS A 8 -10.55 35.13 30.14
N GLY A 9 -11.43 34.28 29.59
CA GLY A 9 -12.63 34.69 28.86
C GLY A 9 -12.62 34.36 27.37
N GLU A 10 -13.60 34.92 26.66
CA GLU A 10 -13.75 34.79 25.21
C GLU A 10 -12.74 35.67 24.46
N PHE A 11 -12.13 35.14 23.41
CA PHE A 11 -11.14 35.85 22.60
C PHE A 11 -11.36 35.59 21.12
N ASP A 12 -10.84 36.48 20.27
CA ASP A 12 -10.86 36.28 18.81
C ASP A 12 -9.74 35.32 18.40
N LEU A 13 -10.09 34.26 17.68
CA LEU A 13 -9.15 33.21 17.28
C LEU A 13 -8.01 33.73 16.39
N MET A 14 -8.20 34.87 15.71
CA MET A 14 -7.15 35.46 14.86
C MET A 14 -6.10 36.23 15.67
N THR A 15 -6.48 36.80 16.81
CA THR A 15 -5.59 37.61 17.65
C THR A 15 -5.07 36.85 18.86
N GLY A 16 -5.78 35.82 19.31
CA GLY A 16 -5.44 35.04 20.49
C GLY A 16 -5.71 35.81 21.79
N CYS A 17 -5.74 35.09 22.92
CA CYS A 17 -5.84 35.73 24.23
C CYS A 17 -4.48 36.33 24.61
N LYS A 18 -4.42 37.66 24.76
CA LYS A 18 -3.18 38.39 25.12
C LYS A 18 -2.52 37.86 26.38
N LEU A 19 -3.31 37.56 27.42
CA LEU A 19 -2.80 37.05 28.70
C LEU A 19 -2.21 35.64 28.57
N CYS A 20 -2.79 34.78 27.72
CA CYS A 20 -2.23 33.45 27.43
C CYS A 20 -0.94 33.52 26.60
N ILE A 21 -0.77 34.57 25.79
CA ILE A 21 0.45 34.78 25.00
C ILE A 21 1.55 35.34 25.89
N GLU A 22 1.24 36.28 26.77
CA GLU A 22 2.20 36.88 27.71
C GLU A 22 2.71 35.86 28.73
N SER A 23 1.84 35.03 29.31
CA SER A 23 2.23 33.95 30.25
C SER A 23 3.22 32.95 29.64
N ARG A 24 3.00 32.56 28.37
CA ARG A 24 3.94 31.70 27.63
C ARG A 24 5.29 32.37 27.37
N LEU A 25 5.31 33.69 27.21
CA LEU A 25 6.54 34.45 26.94
C LEU A 25 7.35 34.70 28.21
N THR A 26 6.70 34.88 29.36
CA THR A 26 7.39 35.11 30.64
C THR A 26 7.90 33.83 31.30
N GLY A 27 7.53 32.65 30.76
CA GLY A 27 7.95 31.36 31.32
C GLY A 27 7.40 31.09 32.72
N ASP A 28 6.35 31.80 33.11
CA ASP A 28 5.72 31.72 34.44
C ASP A 28 4.66 30.59 34.50
N ASP A 29 4.71 29.65 33.56
CA ASP A 29 3.89 28.43 33.51
C ASP A 29 4.36 27.36 34.54
N ASN A 30 4.93 27.80 35.68
CA ASN A 30 5.39 26.92 36.76
C ASN A 30 4.32 26.64 37.84
N HIS A 31 3.06 26.99 37.58
CA HIS A 31 1.91 26.57 38.37
C HIS A 31 1.08 25.51 37.64
N PHE A 32 1.74 24.51 37.05
CA PHE A 32 1.12 23.20 36.94
C PHE A 32 1.21 22.56 38.33
N GLU A 33 0.29 22.93 39.23
CA GLU A 33 0.03 22.09 40.39
C GLU A 33 -0.10 20.67 39.87
N GLU A 34 0.70 19.75 40.41
CA GLU A 34 0.57 18.31 40.18
C GLU A 34 -0.83 17.91 40.65
N SER A 35 -1.81 18.14 39.77
CA SER A 35 -3.11 17.51 39.87
C SER A 35 -2.80 16.04 39.97
N PRO A 36 -3.20 15.36 41.07
CA PRO A 36 -2.85 13.98 41.30
C PRO A 36 -3.18 13.25 40.01
N ARG A 37 -2.18 12.56 39.42
CA ARG A 37 -2.36 11.66 38.29
C ARG A 37 -3.48 10.72 38.70
N SER A 38 -4.72 11.08 38.39
CA SER A 38 -5.79 10.13 38.42
C SER A 38 -5.34 9.13 37.38
N GLU A 39 -5.21 7.88 37.81
CA GLU A 39 -5.25 6.77 36.88
C GLU A 39 -6.55 6.95 36.10
N VAL A 40 -6.46 7.67 34.98
CA VAL A 40 -7.46 7.65 33.93
C VAL A 40 -7.36 6.23 33.44
N GLN A 41 -8.10 5.33 34.11
CA GLN A 41 -8.41 4.03 33.59
C GLN A 41 -8.84 4.29 32.15
N PRO A 42 -8.20 3.66 31.15
CA PRO A 42 -8.59 3.85 29.77
C PRO A 42 -10.07 3.51 29.69
N THR A 43 -10.91 4.54 29.64
CA THR A 43 -12.33 4.37 29.39
C THR A 43 -12.36 3.63 28.07
N PRO A 44 -12.91 2.40 28.02
CA PRO A 44 -12.95 1.65 26.78
C PRO A 44 -13.62 2.58 25.77
N LEU A 45 -12.86 2.99 24.75
CA LEU A 45 -13.43 3.72 23.63
C LEU A 45 -14.68 2.95 23.23
N PRO A 46 -15.88 3.58 23.25
CA PRO A 46 -17.09 2.87 22.94
C PRO A 46 -16.86 2.24 21.58
N GLU A 47 -16.86 0.90 21.55
CA GLU A 47 -16.70 0.17 20.32
C GLU A 47 -17.68 0.80 19.33
N PRO A 48 -17.24 1.18 18.11
CA PRO A 48 -18.15 1.72 17.13
C PRO A 48 -19.13 0.59 16.78
N LYS A 49 -20.22 0.53 17.55
CA LYS A 49 -21.40 -0.28 17.29
C LYS A 49 -22.02 0.37 16.07
N THR A 50 -21.45 0.03 14.91
CA THR A 50 -22.18 0.06 13.66
C THR A 50 -23.28 -0.98 13.84
N THR A 51 -24.37 -0.55 14.47
CA THR A 51 -25.60 -1.30 14.48
C THR A 51 -26.05 -1.33 13.04
N ILE A 52 -25.61 -2.35 12.31
CA ILE A 52 -26.21 -2.73 11.05
C ILE A 52 -27.60 -3.18 11.45
N THR A 53 -28.53 -2.23 11.49
CA THR A 53 -29.95 -2.53 11.52
C THR A 53 -30.24 -3.16 10.16
N LEU A 54 -30.10 -4.49 10.12
CA LEU A 54 -30.62 -5.29 9.03
C LEU A 54 -32.06 -4.82 8.82
N ARG A 55 -32.32 -4.24 7.65
CA ARG A 55 -33.67 -3.79 7.32
C ARG A 55 -34.51 -5.04 7.27
N THR A 56 -35.33 -5.23 8.29
CA THR A 56 -36.16 -6.43 8.51
C THR A 56 -37.00 -6.83 7.29
N GLY A 57 -37.32 -5.90 6.38
CA GLY A 57 -38.01 -6.22 5.11
C GLY A 57 -37.10 -6.72 3.98
N ALA A 58 -35.82 -6.32 3.91
CA ALA A 58 -34.88 -6.78 2.87
C ALA A 58 -34.37 -8.21 3.13
N ASP A 59 -34.43 -8.65 4.39
CA ASP A 59 -34.09 -10.01 4.78
C ASP A 59 -35.16 -11.01 4.32
N VAL A 60 -36.44 -10.62 4.27
CA VAL A 60 -37.53 -11.53 3.86
C VAL A 60 -37.39 -11.96 2.40
N GLU A 61 -37.11 -11.04 1.48
CA GLU A 61 -36.87 -11.38 0.07
C GLU A 61 -35.64 -12.27 -0.10
N SER A 62 -34.57 -11.96 0.64
CA SER A 62 -33.32 -12.73 0.61
C SER A 62 -33.51 -14.14 1.16
N MET A 63 -34.31 -14.30 2.22
CA MET A 63 -34.71 -15.59 2.78
C MET A 63 -35.56 -16.37 1.78
N ASN A 64 -36.51 -15.73 1.09
CA ASN A 64 -37.32 -16.37 0.06
C ASN A 64 -36.45 -16.89 -1.10
N TRP A 65 -35.49 -16.11 -1.60
CA TRP A 65 -34.55 -16.58 -2.63
C TRP A 65 -33.66 -17.71 -2.13
N HIS A 66 -33.26 -17.70 -0.86
CA HIS A 66 -32.51 -18.79 -0.27
C HIS A 66 -33.32 -20.08 -0.24
N GLU A 67 -34.59 -20.01 0.18
CA GLU A 67 -35.51 -21.15 0.15
C GLU A 67 -35.75 -21.66 -1.29
N GLU A 68 -35.94 -20.76 -2.26
CA GLU A 68 -36.06 -21.13 -3.68
C GLU A 68 -34.79 -21.78 -4.20
N ALA A 69 -33.62 -21.30 -3.81
CA ALA A 69 -32.33 -21.88 -4.18
C ALA A 69 -32.15 -23.29 -3.57
N LEU A 70 -32.57 -23.50 -2.33
CA LEU A 70 -32.57 -24.82 -1.68
C LEU A 70 -33.49 -25.80 -2.42
N LYS A 71 -34.71 -25.37 -2.75
CA LYS A 71 -35.66 -26.17 -3.54
C LYS A 71 -35.08 -26.53 -4.92
N ALA A 72 -34.45 -25.57 -5.59
CA ALA A 72 -33.82 -25.80 -6.88
C ALA A 72 -32.61 -26.76 -6.77
N LEU A 73 -31.85 -26.68 -5.68
CA LEU A 73 -30.72 -27.59 -5.40
C LEU A 73 -31.21 -29.01 -5.14
N ASP A 74 -32.22 -29.20 -4.30
CA ASP A 74 -32.80 -30.52 -4.00
C ASP A 74 -33.38 -31.15 -5.26
N TYR A 75 -34.09 -30.36 -6.07
CA TYR A 75 -34.61 -30.78 -7.36
C TYR A 75 -33.48 -31.16 -8.34
N ALA A 76 -32.44 -30.34 -8.47
CA ALA A 76 -31.31 -30.62 -9.35
C ALA A 76 -30.52 -31.87 -8.92
N THR A 77 -30.41 -32.11 -7.61
CA THR A 77 -29.69 -33.26 -7.04
C THR A 77 -30.44 -34.57 -7.25
N SER A 78 -31.76 -34.55 -7.16
CA SER A 78 -32.62 -35.74 -7.34
C SER A 78 -32.88 -36.09 -8.80
N ARG A 79 -32.71 -35.13 -9.72
CA ARG A 79 -33.00 -35.32 -11.14
C ARG A 79 -31.98 -36.23 -11.84
N LYS A 80 -32.49 -37.11 -12.70
CA LYS A 80 -31.72 -37.86 -13.69
C LYS A 80 -32.14 -37.43 -15.09
N VAL A 81 -31.19 -37.28 -16.00
CA VAL A 81 -31.43 -36.93 -17.40
C VAL A 81 -30.99 -38.12 -18.25
N THR A 82 -31.96 -38.88 -18.75
CA THR A 82 -31.77 -40.14 -19.47
C THR A 82 -32.27 -40.06 -20.92
N ASN A 83 -33.21 -39.16 -21.20
CA ASN A 83 -33.81 -39.00 -22.52
C ASN A 83 -33.78 -37.53 -23.02
N PRO A 84 -34.02 -37.30 -24.33
CA PRO A 84 -33.98 -35.94 -24.90
C PRO A 84 -35.03 -34.97 -24.35
N GLU A 85 -36.19 -35.47 -23.91
CA GLU A 85 -37.25 -34.65 -23.33
C GLU A 85 -36.85 -34.15 -21.93
N GLU A 86 -36.32 -35.02 -21.09
CA GLU A 86 -35.73 -34.69 -19.79
C GLU A 86 -34.57 -33.69 -19.94
N HIS A 87 -33.79 -33.80 -21.02
CA HIS A 87 -32.74 -32.84 -21.33
C HIS A 87 -33.32 -31.45 -21.67
N ALA A 88 -34.39 -31.37 -22.46
CA ALA A 88 -35.06 -30.11 -22.76
C ALA A 88 -35.59 -29.44 -21.49
N MET A 89 -36.28 -30.21 -20.64
CA MET A 89 -36.75 -29.71 -19.33
C MET A 89 -35.58 -29.28 -18.43
N ALA A 90 -34.44 -29.98 -18.47
CA ALA A 90 -33.24 -29.58 -17.72
C ALA A 90 -32.66 -28.25 -18.21
N SER A 91 -32.71 -28.00 -19.51
CA SER A 91 -32.31 -26.70 -20.08
C SER A 91 -33.23 -25.56 -19.61
N ASP A 92 -34.52 -25.81 -19.51
CA ASP A 92 -35.49 -24.82 -18.99
C ASP A 92 -35.24 -24.52 -17.51
N ASP A 93 -35.05 -25.56 -16.70
CA ASP A 93 -34.75 -25.41 -15.27
C ASP A 93 -33.40 -24.70 -15.03
N LEU A 94 -32.37 -24.98 -15.83
CA LEU A 94 -31.12 -24.22 -15.81
C LEU A 94 -31.33 -22.73 -16.13
N SER A 95 -32.31 -22.40 -16.98
CA SER A 95 -32.65 -21.02 -17.30
C SER A 95 -33.34 -20.33 -16.13
N ILE A 96 -34.20 -21.04 -15.39
CA ILE A 96 -34.83 -20.55 -14.15
C ILE A 96 -33.77 -20.30 -13.08
N ILE A 97 -32.88 -21.28 -12.83
CA ILE A 97 -31.77 -21.15 -11.88
C ILE A 97 -30.88 -19.94 -12.24
N SER A 98 -30.58 -19.77 -13.53
CA SER A 98 -29.79 -18.64 -14.02
C SER A 98 -30.47 -17.28 -13.76
N LYS A 99 -31.81 -17.21 -13.91
CA LYS A 99 -32.58 -15.99 -13.59
C LYS A 99 -32.56 -15.70 -12.09
N LEU A 100 -32.78 -16.69 -11.23
CA LEU A 100 -32.71 -16.53 -9.77
C LEU A 100 -31.32 -16.04 -9.36
N LYS A 101 -30.25 -16.65 -9.87
CA LYS A 101 -28.87 -16.20 -9.65
C LYS A 101 -28.66 -14.74 -10.06
N LYS A 102 -29.22 -14.31 -11.19
CA LYS A 102 -29.10 -12.93 -11.68
C LYS A 102 -29.85 -11.93 -10.77
N VAL A 103 -31.00 -12.31 -10.24
CA VAL A 103 -31.75 -11.48 -9.27
C VAL A 103 -30.93 -11.30 -7.99
N MET A 104 -30.43 -12.39 -7.42
CA MET A 104 -29.58 -12.35 -6.20
C MET A 104 -28.32 -11.49 -6.41
N GLU A 105 -27.64 -11.64 -7.55
CA GLU A 105 -26.44 -10.86 -7.85
C GLU A 105 -26.75 -9.38 -8.11
N THR A 106 -27.89 -9.08 -8.76
CA THR A 106 -28.36 -7.68 -8.91
C THR A 106 -28.60 -7.06 -7.55
N ARG A 107 -29.31 -7.75 -6.64
CA ARG A 107 -29.57 -7.24 -5.29
C ARG A 107 -28.28 -7.05 -4.49
N ARG A 108 -27.35 -7.99 -4.59
CA ARG A 108 -26.01 -7.88 -3.99
C ARG A 108 -25.30 -6.61 -4.46
N LYS A 109 -25.32 -6.32 -5.76
CA LYS A 109 -24.72 -5.10 -6.33
C LYS A 109 -25.43 -3.83 -5.85
N GLU A 110 -26.76 -3.80 -5.85
CA GLU A 110 -27.53 -2.66 -5.32
C GLU A 110 -27.15 -2.30 -3.88
N LEU A 111 -26.81 -3.30 -3.06
CA LEU A 111 -26.38 -3.10 -1.67
C LEU A 111 -24.90 -2.72 -1.56
N LEU A 112 -24.01 -3.35 -2.34
CA LEU A 112 -22.56 -3.16 -2.24
C LEU A 112 -22.05 -1.94 -3.01
N ASP A 113 -22.65 -1.60 -4.14
CA ASP A 113 -22.18 -0.52 -5.01
C ASP A 113 -22.19 0.86 -4.30
N PRO A 114 -23.22 1.25 -3.53
CA PRO A 114 -23.19 2.49 -2.77
C PRO A 114 -22.10 2.51 -1.69
N LEU A 115 -21.87 1.37 -1.01
CA LEU A 115 -20.81 1.25 0.01
C LEU A 115 -19.43 1.34 -0.62
N LYS A 116 -19.23 0.70 -1.78
CA LYS A 116 -18.01 0.81 -2.56
C LYS A 116 -17.79 2.24 -3.03
N ALA A 117 -18.80 2.91 -3.56
CA ALA A 117 -18.73 4.30 -3.99
C ALA A 117 -18.37 5.23 -2.82
N GLN A 118 -18.95 5.01 -1.63
CA GLN A 118 -18.56 5.75 -0.42
C GLN A 118 -17.11 5.47 -0.02
N SER A 119 -16.67 4.21 -0.03
CA SER A 119 -15.28 3.84 0.27
C SER A 119 -14.29 4.46 -0.73
N ASP A 120 -14.64 4.50 -2.00
CA ASP A 120 -13.81 5.09 -3.05
C ASP A 120 -13.76 6.62 -2.91
N ALA A 121 -14.89 7.27 -2.60
CA ALA A 121 -14.94 8.71 -2.31
C ALA A 121 -14.11 9.09 -1.08
N ILE A 122 -14.12 8.26 -0.02
CA ILE A 122 -13.25 8.45 1.15
C ILE A 122 -11.79 8.31 0.74
N ARG A 123 -11.43 7.26 -0.02
CA ARG A 123 -10.06 7.06 -0.50
C ARG A 123 -9.58 8.24 -1.33
N GLU A 124 -10.40 8.75 -2.23
CA GLU A 124 -10.09 9.91 -3.07
C GLU A 124 -9.90 11.17 -2.22
N THR A 125 -10.81 11.42 -1.27
CA THR A 125 -10.71 12.55 -0.34
C THR A 125 -9.39 12.51 0.45
N TYR A 126 -9.04 11.36 1.02
CA TYR A 126 -7.78 11.22 1.75
C TYR A 126 -6.55 11.28 0.85
N THR A 127 -6.64 10.77 -0.38
CA THR A 127 -5.57 10.92 -1.38
C THR A 127 -5.29 12.39 -1.65
N PHE A 128 -6.35 13.19 -1.82
CA PHE A 128 -6.25 14.64 -2.00
C PHE A 128 -5.67 15.33 -0.76
N LEU A 129 -6.22 15.05 0.43
CA LEU A 129 -5.79 15.67 1.68
C LEU A 129 -4.35 15.31 2.08
N MET A 130 -3.92 14.08 1.81
CA MET A 130 -2.56 13.62 2.12
C MET A 130 -1.54 14.01 1.05
N GLY A 131 -1.97 14.45 -0.13
CA GLY A 131 -1.10 14.81 -1.25
C GLY A 131 0.07 15.72 -0.85
N PRO A 132 -0.19 16.90 -0.22
CA PRO A 132 0.87 17.81 0.21
C PRO A 132 1.84 17.22 1.23
N VAL A 133 1.36 16.35 2.12
CA VAL A 133 2.20 15.68 3.15
C VAL A 133 3.10 14.65 2.50
N ILE A 134 2.58 13.87 1.55
CA ILE A 134 3.36 12.89 0.78
C ILE A 134 4.42 13.61 -0.07
N GLU A 135 4.06 14.72 -0.71
CA GLU A 135 5.01 15.54 -1.49
C GLU A 135 6.11 16.12 -0.59
N ALA A 136 5.75 16.67 0.57
CA ALA A 136 6.71 17.19 1.55
C ALA A 136 7.68 16.11 2.05
N ASP A 137 7.19 14.90 2.36
CA ASP A 137 8.03 13.75 2.75
C ASP A 137 8.98 13.36 1.62
N GLN A 138 8.49 13.23 0.38
CA GLN A 138 9.32 12.90 -0.78
C GLN A 138 10.42 13.94 -1.02
N ILE A 139 10.09 15.23 -0.99
CA ILE A 139 11.06 16.32 -1.16
C ILE A 139 12.11 16.27 -0.04
N THR A 140 11.69 16.03 1.20
CA THR A 140 12.59 15.98 2.36
C THR A 140 13.55 14.79 2.24
N ARG A 141 13.05 13.60 1.91
CA ARG A 141 13.88 12.41 1.66
C ARG A 141 14.85 12.62 0.50
N ALA A 142 14.41 13.24 -0.58
CA ALA A 142 15.26 13.55 -1.73
C ALA A 142 16.40 14.50 -1.32
N LYS A 143 16.11 15.57 -0.57
CA LYS A 143 17.12 16.50 -0.04
C LYS A 143 18.11 15.82 0.91
N MET A 144 17.62 14.98 1.82
CA MET A 144 18.48 14.21 2.72
C MET A 144 19.41 13.26 1.96
N THR A 145 18.87 12.57 0.95
CA THR A 145 19.67 11.68 0.09
C THR A 145 20.71 12.48 -0.68
N ALA A 146 20.34 13.60 -1.30
CA ALA A 146 21.26 14.48 -2.03
C ALA A 146 22.39 15.00 -1.15
N TYR A 147 22.07 15.41 0.09
CA TYR A 147 23.07 15.82 1.07
C TYR A 147 24.06 14.68 1.37
N LEU A 148 23.57 13.47 1.68
CA LEU A 148 24.44 12.32 1.98
C LEU A 148 25.31 11.93 0.78
N THR A 149 24.77 11.99 -0.44
CA THR A 149 25.56 11.74 -1.66
C THR A 149 26.65 12.80 -1.86
N GLU A 150 26.36 14.06 -1.53
CA GLU A 150 27.35 15.14 -1.63
C GLU A 150 28.44 15.01 -0.56
N GLN A 151 28.07 14.65 0.68
CA GLN A 151 29.05 14.35 1.74
C GLN A 151 29.97 13.19 1.33
N ALA A 152 29.41 12.12 0.73
CA ALA A 152 30.20 11.02 0.20
C ALA A 152 31.15 11.47 -0.93
N ARG A 153 30.70 12.36 -1.82
CA ARG A 153 31.53 12.94 -2.90
C ARG A 153 32.69 13.77 -2.35
N ILE A 154 32.42 14.67 -1.40
CA ILE A 154 33.44 15.51 -0.76
C ILE A 154 34.49 14.63 -0.07
N LYS A 155 34.05 13.59 0.64
CA LYS A 155 34.94 12.62 1.30
C LYS A 155 35.84 11.90 0.30
N ALA A 156 35.27 11.35 -0.78
CA ALA A 156 36.04 10.65 -1.82
C ALA A 156 37.09 11.57 -2.47
N GLU A 157 36.76 12.85 -2.67
CA GLU A 157 37.71 13.84 -3.21
C GLU A 157 38.82 14.18 -2.22
N GLN A 158 38.51 14.33 -0.92
CA GLN A 158 39.52 14.52 0.13
C GLN A 158 40.49 13.33 0.21
N GLU A 159 39.96 12.10 0.14
CA GLU A 159 40.76 10.87 0.12
C GLU A 159 41.65 10.81 -1.12
N ARG A 160 41.14 11.18 -2.30
CA ARG A 160 41.89 11.25 -3.56
C ARG A 160 43.05 12.25 -3.48
N ILE A 161 42.81 13.45 -2.93
CA ILE A 161 43.85 14.47 -2.74
C ILE A 161 44.91 13.96 -1.76
N ASN A 162 44.51 13.33 -0.65
CA ASN A 162 45.43 12.77 0.32
C ASN A 162 46.29 11.66 -0.28
N GLN A 163 45.70 10.76 -1.07
CA GLN A 163 46.45 9.73 -1.81
C GLN A 163 47.48 10.35 -2.76
N GLN A 164 47.08 11.34 -3.56
CA GLN A 164 48.00 12.04 -4.47
C GLN A 164 49.15 12.73 -3.74
N ARG A 165 48.89 13.32 -2.56
CA ARG A 165 49.94 13.94 -1.72
C ARG A 165 50.92 12.91 -1.17
N LEU A 166 50.43 11.76 -0.73
CA LEU A 166 51.27 10.66 -0.26
C LEU A 166 52.14 10.11 -1.38
N GLU A 167 51.56 9.82 -2.54
CA GLU A 167 52.28 9.33 -3.72
C GLU A 167 53.37 10.32 -4.18
N ALA A 168 53.06 11.62 -4.22
CA ALA A 168 54.03 12.65 -4.57
C ALA A 168 55.19 12.71 -3.56
N ALA A 169 54.89 12.62 -2.26
CA ALA A 169 55.91 12.63 -1.22
C ALA A 169 56.81 11.37 -1.26
N GLU A 170 56.23 10.22 -1.55
CA GLU A 170 57.00 8.98 -1.76
C GLU A 170 57.90 9.07 -3.00
N ALA A 171 57.40 9.64 -4.09
CA ALA A 171 58.19 9.86 -5.30
C ALA A 171 59.36 10.82 -5.03
N GLU A 172 59.12 11.91 -4.29
CA GLU A 172 60.18 12.84 -3.88
C GLU A 172 61.23 12.18 -2.97
N MET A 173 60.79 11.36 -2.00
CA MET A 173 61.69 10.62 -1.13
C MET A 173 62.59 9.65 -1.92
N LYS A 174 62.02 8.94 -2.90
CA LYS A 174 62.79 8.03 -3.78
C LYS A 174 63.82 8.76 -4.63
N LEU A 175 63.54 10.00 -5.03
CA LEU A 175 64.39 10.77 -5.95
C LEU A 175 65.46 11.59 -5.21
N LYS A 176 65.15 12.16 -4.05
CA LYS A 176 66.07 13.00 -3.26
C LYS A 176 66.73 12.28 -2.08
N GLY A 177 66.21 11.15 -1.62
CA GLY A 177 66.76 10.38 -0.48
C GLY A 177 66.42 10.94 0.91
N GLU A 178 65.83 12.13 1.00
CA GLU A 178 65.37 12.75 2.25
C GLU A 178 63.98 13.38 2.07
N LEU A 179 63.12 13.27 3.09
CA LEU A 179 61.80 13.92 3.12
C LEU A 179 61.98 15.40 3.48
N THR A 180 61.84 16.29 2.50
CA THR A 180 62.10 17.72 2.70
C THR A 180 61.05 18.44 3.56
N ALA A 181 59.84 17.88 3.76
CA ALA A 181 58.80 18.43 4.63
C ALA A 181 57.75 17.38 5.03
N PRO A 182 57.12 17.47 6.22
CA PRO A 182 56.00 16.61 6.59
C PRO A 182 54.80 16.87 5.68
N VAL A 183 54.24 15.80 5.09
CA VAL A 183 53.06 15.87 4.25
C VAL A 183 51.88 16.30 5.11
N ASN A 184 51.39 17.52 4.90
CA ASN A 184 50.17 17.98 5.55
C ASN A 184 48.97 17.30 4.89
N LEU A 185 48.50 16.21 5.49
CA LEU A 185 47.29 15.51 5.07
C LEU A 185 46.06 16.30 5.49
N MET A 186 45.09 16.41 4.59
CA MET A 186 43.80 16.99 4.95
C MET A 186 43.04 16.01 5.85
N GLU A 187 42.43 16.52 6.92
CA GLU A 187 41.58 15.71 7.79
C GLU A 187 40.30 15.31 7.01
N VAL A 188 40.11 14.00 6.81
CA VAL A 188 38.93 13.46 6.13
C VAL A 188 37.76 13.50 7.10
N GLN A 189 36.63 14.08 6.67
CA GLN A 189 35.45 14.15 7.53
C GLN A 189 34.95 12.74 7.90
N PRO A 190 34.53 12.52 9.17
CA PRO A 190 34.05 11.22 9.62
C PRO A 190 32.77 10.83 8.88
N ASP A 191 32.60 9.52 8.65
CA ASP A 191 31.43 8.98 7.97
C ASP A 191 30.15 9.22 8.81
N VAL A 192 29.13 9.82 8.20
CA VAL A 192 27.86 10.12 8.87
C VAL A 192 27.04 8.83 8.97
N LYS A 193 27.40 7.98 9.93
CA LYS A 193 26.69 6.74 10.22
C LYS A 193 25.38 7.03 10.95
N GLY A 194 24.31 7.27 10.19
CA GLY A 194 22.92 7.34 10.66
C GLY A 194 22.65 8.33 11.80
N VAL A 195 21.77 9.31 11.58
CA VAL A 195 21.45 10.28 12.62
C VAL A 195 20.32 9.75 13.49
N LYS A 196 20.58 9.59 14.79
CA LYS A 196 19.56 9.31 15.81
C LYS A 196 19.11 10.61 16.45
N THR A 197 17.80 10.84 16.46
CA THR A 197 17.13 11.95 17.13
C THR A 197 16.14 11.38 18.16
N GLU A 198 15.54 12.24 18.98
CA GLU A 198 14.50 11.84 19.94
C GLU A 198 13.26 11.26 19.25
N LEU A 199 12.97 11.69 18.01
CA LEU A 199 11.79 11.27 17.24
C LEU A 199 12.05 10.05 16.35
N GLY A 200 13.31 9.62 16.17
CA GLY A 200 13.63 8.43 15.39
C GLY A 200 15.06 8.41 14.87
N SER A 201 15.38 7.40 14.07
CA SER A 201 16.69 7.27 13.40
C SER A 201 16.53 7.35 11.89
N SER A 202 17.45 8.05 11.23
CA SER A 202 17.54 8.11 9.77
C SER A 202 18.87 7.55 9.29
N GLY A 203 18.85 6.77 8.21
CA GLY A 203 20.02 6.16 7.60
C GLY A 203 19.70 5.64 6.21
N LEU A 204 20.72 5.47 5.37
CA LEU A 204 20.58 4.82 4.07
C LEU A 204 20.54 3.30 4.26
N THR A 205 19.73 2.62 3.46
CA THR A 205 19.65 1.16 3.41
C THR A 205 19.73 0.74 1.96
N ASP A 206 20.54 -0.28 1.68
CA ASP A 206 20.72 -0.78 0.33
C ASP A 206 19.51 -1.62 -0.10
N HIS A 207 18.82 -1.17 -1.15
CA HIS A 207 17.75 -1.92 -1.79
C HIS A 207 18.24 -2.54 -3.10
N TRP A 208 18.59 -3.82 -3.03
CA TRP A 208 19.02 -4.60 -4.19
C TRP A 208 17.84 -4.87 -5.12
N LYS A 209 17.96 -4.47 -6.39
CA LYS A 209 17.01 -4.77 -7.46
C LYS A 209 17.73 -5.60 -8.51
N ALA A 210 17.04 -6.57 -9.11
CA ALA A 210 17.58 -7.38 -10.20
C ALA A 210 16.76 -7.13 -11.47
N GLU A 211 17.47 -7.05 -12.59
CA GLU A 211 16.89 -7.03 -13.94
C GLU A 211 17.32 -8.29 -14.67
N VAL A 212 16.40 -8.94 -15.38
CA VAL A 212 16.69 -10.15 -16.15
C VAL A 212 17.26 -9.75 -17.51
N VAL A 213 18.57 -9.87 -17.68
CA VAL A 213 19.27 -9.53 -18.94
C VAL A 213 19.05 -10.59 -20.02
N ASP A 214 19.10 -11.87 -19.66
CA ASP A 214 18.82 -12.99 -20.56
C ASP A 214 17.86 -14.00 -19.90
N PHE A 215 16.67 -14.10 -20.46
CA PHE A 215 15.64 -15.02 -19.98
C PHE A 215 15.97 -16.49 -20.27
N ILE A 216 16.79 -16.79 -21.29
CA ILE A 216 17.15 -18.17 -21.65
C ILE A 216 18.09 -18.75 -20.58
N ALA A 217 19.11 -17.98 -20.21
CA ALA A 217 20.09 -18.35 -19.18
C ALA A 217 19.49 -18.38 -17.75
N LEU A 218 18.34 -17.76 -17.52
CA LEU A 218 17.65 -17.80 -16.23
C LEU A 218 17.31 -19.26 -15.87
N PRO A 219 17.61 -19.74 -14.65
CA PRO A 219 17.21 -21.07 -14.22
C PRO A 219 15.69 -21.24 -14.26
N ASN A 220 15.22 -22.46 -14.52
CA ASN A 220 13.80 -22.72 -14.74
C ASN A 220 12.95 -22.53 -13.48
N GLU A 221 13.55 -22.58 -12.30
CA GLU A 221 12.92 -22.35 -11.00
C GLU A 221 12.41 -20.91 -10.84
N TYR A 222 13.08 -19.96 -11.50
CA TYR A 222 12.69 -18.55 -11.50
C TYR A 222 11.77 -18.18 -12.68
N LYS A 223 11.46 -19.12 -13.57
CA LYS A 223 10.55 -18.90 -14.71
C LYS A 223 9.13 -19.24 -14.31
N ILE A 224 8.27 -18.23 -14.29
CA ILE A 224 6.82 -18.41 -14.09
C ILE A 224 6.14 -18.37 -15.46
N PRO A 225 5.35 -19.39 -15.83
CA PRO A 225 4.63 -19.38 -17.10
C PRO A 225 3.52 -18.33 -17.08
N ASP A 226 3.42 -17.53 -18.15
CA ASP A 226 2.31 -16.60 -18.34
C ASP A 226 1.04 -17.38 -18.73
N THR A 227 0.27 -17.76 -17.72
CA THR A 227 -0.98 -18.53 -17.89
C THR A 227 -2.05 -17.74 -18.65
N VAL A 228 -2.04 -16.40 -18.59
CA VAL A 228 -3.01 -15.56 -19.31
C VAL A 228 -2.76 -15.62 -20.81
N LEU A 229 -1.50 -15.46 -21.23
CA LEU A 229 -1.12 -15.55 -22.63
C LEU A 229 -1.33 -16.96 -23.19
N LEU A 230 -1.01 -17.99 -22.41
CA LEU A 230 -1.23 -19.39 -22.78
C LEU A 230 -2.71 -19.69 -22.98
N ASN A 231 -3.58 -19.26 -22.06
CA ASN A 231 -5.04 -19.44 -22.16
C ASN A 231 -5.64 -18.68 -23.36
N ASN A 232 -5.16 -17.48 -23.65
CA ASN A 232 -5.60 -16.72 -24.83
C ASN A 232 -5.16 -17.40 -26.14
N THR A 233 -3.95 -17.97 -26.16
CA THR A 233 -3.44 -18.75 -27.29
C THR A 233 -4.26 -20.03 -27.49
N ALA A 234 -4.58 -20.74 -26.40
CA ALA A 234 -5.46 -21.91 -26.42
C ALA A 234 -6.83 -21.57 -27.02
N LYS A 235 -7.45 -20.46 -26.61
CA LYS A 235 -8.75 -20.00 -27.15
C LYS A 235 -8.68 -19.69 -28.65
N LYS A 236 -7.59 -19.06 -29.11
CA LYS A 236 -7.45 -18.59 -30.50
C LYS A 236 -7.07 -19.70 -31.48
N TYR A 237 -6.11 -20.54 -31.11
CA TYR A 237 -5.52 -21.54 -32.01
C TYR A 237 -5.97 -22.97 -31.72
N ARG A 238 -6.60 -23.24 -30.56
CA ARG A 238 -7.04 -24.58 -30.15
C ARG A 238 -5.87 -25.58 -30.28
N ASP A 239 -6.07 -26.66 -31.02
CA ASP A 239 -5.07 -27.72 -31.23
C ASP A 239 -4.12 -27.45 -32.41
N THR A 240 -4.28 -26.33 -33.13
CA THR A 240 -3.54 -26.07 -34.37
C THR A 240 -2.12 -25.57 -34.11
N LYS A 241 -1.85 -24.90 -32.98
CA LYS A 241 -0.54 -24.35 -32.66
C LYS A 241 0.15 -25.18 -31.58
N VAL A 242 1.22 -25.88 -31.97
CA VAL A 242 2.08 -26.60 -31.02
C VAL A 242 3.02 -25.61 -30.32
N ILE A 243 3.00 -25.60 -28.99
CA ILE A 243 3.98 -24.88 -28.16
C ILE A 243 4.76 -25.94 -27.39
N ALA A 244 6.09 -25.88 -27.45
CA ALA A 244 6.94 -26.84 -26.75
C ALA A 244 6.65 -26.81 -25.23
N GLY A 245 6.39 -27.98 -24.65
CA GLY A 245 6.10 -28.14 -23.22
C GLY A 245 4.67 -27.77 -22.79
N VAL A 246 3.78 -27.36 -23.69
CA VAL A 246 2.38 -27.04 -23.38
C VAL A 246 1.43 -27.89 -24.19
N ARG A 247 0.51 -28.58 -23.51
CA ARG A 247 -0.59 -29.33 -24.15
C ARG A 247 -1.90 -28.57 -23.99
N PHE A 248 -2.50 -28.19 -25.11
CA PHE A 248 -3.87 -27.70 -25.13
C PHE A 248 -4.85 -28.88 -25.13
N TYR A 249 -5.94 -28.77 -24.39
CA TYR A 249 -7.02 -29.76 -24.37
C TYR A 249 -8.37 -29.05 -24.27
N ASN A 250 -9.40 -29.64 -24.88
CA ASN A 250 -10.77 -29.14 -24.81
C ASN A 250 -11.53 -29.90 -23.73
N GLU A 251 -11.95 -29.19 -22.69
CA GLU A 251 -12.89 -29.68 -21.70
C GLU A 251 -14.28 -29.15 -22.05
N PRO A 252 -15.15 -29.94 -22.69
CA PRO A 252 -16.47 -29.48 -23.09
C PRO A 252 -17.28 -29.13 -21.84
N PHE A 253 -17.70 -27.87 -21.75
CA PHE A 253 -18.59 -27.40 -20.69
C PHE A 253 -19.92 -26.98 -21.29
N MET A 254 -21.01 -27.26 -20.59
CA MET A 254 -22.33 -26.81 -21.00
C MET A 254 -22.49 -25.33 -20.62
N SER A 255 -22.61 -24.46 -21.62
CA SER A 255 -22.94 -23.06 -21.39
C SER A 255 -24.44 -22.84 -21.59
N ASN A 256 -25.17 -22.48 -20.54
CA ASN A 256 -26.53 -21.97 -20.68
C ASN A 256 -26.52 -20.43 -20.58
N ARG A 257 -27.16 -19.76 -21.53
CA ARG A 257 -27.40 -18.31 -21.50
C ARG A 257 -28.90 -18.08 -21.41
N ALA A 258 -29.36 -17.68 -20.22
CA ALA A 258 -30.70 -17.13 -20.08
C ALA A 258 -30.80 -15.86 -20.94
N ARG A 259 -31.77 -15.82 -21.86
CA ARG A 259 -32.18 -14.59 -22.56
C ARG A 259 -32.87 -13.64 -21.58
#